data_AF-A0A1A8B2Z6-F1
#
_entry.id   AF-A0A1A8B2Z6-F1
#
_cell.length_a   1.000
_cell.length_b   1.000
_cell.length_c   1.000
_cell.angle_alpha   90.00
_cell.angle_beta   90.00
_cell.angle_gamma   90.00
#
_symmetry.space_group_name_H-M   'P 1'
#
loop_
_entity.id
_entity.type
_entity.pdbx_description
1 polymer ?
#
loop_
_entity_poly.entity_id
_entity_poly.type
_entity_poly.pdbx_seq_one_letter_code
_entity_poly.pdbx_strand_id
1 'polypeptide(L)'
;GKLNYYSHSFDGPWTSYPDVMGLQFMWDGYYKQVGSAVIGCSPEFDLAIYSLCYIARPGKHCYLSLGGQQLIIQTYTWNNSSYGDGKKFIGSAYPVSMY
;
A
#
# COMPACT_ATOMS: atom_id res chain seq x y z
N GLY A 1 9.23 -1.46 -22.25
CA GLY A 1 9.04 -1.54 -20.78
C GLY A 1 7.98 -2.57 -20.48
N LYS A 2 7.98 -3.15 -19.27
CA LYS A 2 6.96 -4.15 -18.85
C LYS A 2 5.66 -3.52 -18.36
N LEU A 3 5.73 -2.29 -17.84
CA LEU A 3 4.58 -1.53 -17.35
C LEU A 3 4.05 -0.61 -18.46
N ASN A 4 2.73 -0.62 -18.67
CA ASN A 4 2.02 0.30 -19.55
C ASN A 4 0.90 0.99 -18.78
N TYR A 5 1.06 2.28 -18.49
CA TYR A 5 0.08 3.07 -17.74
C TYR A 5 -1.12 3.44 -18.60
N TYR A 6 -2.33 3.38 -18.03
CA TYR A 6 -3.56 3.76 -18.71
C TYR A 6 -4.23 4.98 -18.09
N SER A 7 -4.46 4.98 -16.78
CA SER A 7 -5.15 6.08 -16.08
C SER A 7 -5.00 5.99 -14.57
N HIS A 8 -5.54 6.99 -13.87
CA HIS A 8 -5.79 6.95 -12.44
C HIS A 8 -7.30 7.07 -12.17
N SER A 9 -7.75 6.52 -11.05
CA SER A 9 -9.13 6.62 -10.55
C SER A 9 -9.26 7.38 -9.23
N PHE A 10 -8.14 7.64 -8.57
CA PHE A 10 -8.07 8.37 -7.31
C PHE A 10 -6.77 9.18 -7.26
N ASP A 11 -6.88 10.41 -6.77
CA ASP A 11 -5.81 11.36 -6.52
C ASP A 11 -6.07 11.94 -5.12
N GLY A 12 -5.13 11.78 -4.20
CA GLY A 12 -5.36 12.04 -2.79
C GLY A 12 -5.54 13.53 -2.48
N PRO A 13 -6.10 13.89 -1.31
CA PRO A 13 -6.27 15.28 -0.91
C PRO A 13 -4.96 16.00 -0.54
N TRP A 14 -3.82 15.29 -0.55
CA TRP A 14 -2.52 15.87 -0.20
C TRP A 14 -1.97 16.66 -1.38
N THR A 15 -1.84 17.97 -1.19
CA THR A 15 -1.19 18.85 -2.17
C THR A 15 0.34 18.77 -2.14
N SER A 16 0.88 17.94 -1.25
CA SER A 16 2.31 17.78 -1.01
C SER A 16 2.64 16.33 -0.64
N TYR A 17 3.77 16.12 0.03
CA TYR A 17 4.36 14.82 0.29
C TYR A 17 3.80 14.12 1.56
N PRO A 18 3.45 12.82 1.54
CA PRO A 18 3.20 11.93 0.39
C PRO A 18 1.75 12.01 -0.13
N ASP A 19 1.54 11.58 -1.37
CA ASP A 19 0.22 11.42 -1.97
C ASP A 19 -0.11 9.93 -2.23
N VAL A 20 -1.38 9.59 -2.40
CA VAL A 20 -1.87 8.24 -2.72
C VAL A 20 -2.67 8.29 -4.01
N MET A 21 -2.24 7.49 -5.00
CA MET A 21 -2.93 7.38 -6.28
C MET A 21 -3.54 5.99 -6.47
N GLY A 22 -4.77 5.95 -7.01
CA GLY A 22 -5.38 4.74 -7.56
C GLY A 22 -5.02 4.63 -9.04
N LEU A 23 -4.27 3.60 -9.44
CA LEU A 23 -3.62 3.47 -10.74
C LEU A 23 -4.12 2.24 -11.51
N GLN A 24 -4.33 2.41 -12.82
CA GLN A 24 -4.66 1.36 -13.78
C GLN A 24 -3.53 1.19 -14.79
N PHE A 25 -2.99 -0.03 -14.89
CA PHE A 25 -1.91 -0.33 -15.81
C PHE A 25 -1.90 -1.80 -16.24
N MET A 26 -1.24 -2.08 -17.35
CA MET A 26 -0.87 -3.42 -17.78
C MET A 26 0.56 -3.73 -17.36
N TRP A 27 0.80 -4.96 -16.89
CA TRP A 27 2.11 -5.47 -16.54
C TRP A 27 2.41 -6.74 -17.33
N ASP A 28 3.39 -6.68 -18.23
CA ASP A 28 3.90 -7.83 -18.99
C ASP A 28 2.77 -8.61 -19.72
N GLY A 29 1.89 -7.88 -20.40
CA GLY A 29 0.73 -8.44 -21.11
C GLY A 29 -0.48 -8.75 -20.21
N TYR A 30 -0.38 -8.58 -18.89
CA TYR A 30 -1.48 -8.79 -17.95
C TYR A 30 -2.16 -7.48 -17.56
N TYR A 31 -3.46 -7.37 -17.82
CA TYR A 31 -4.27 -6.23 -17.39
C TYR A 31 -4.57 -6.34 -15.89
N LYS A 32 -3.82 -5.63 -15.07
CA LYS A 32 -3.96 -5.67 -13.62
C LYS A 32 -5.22 -4.90 -13.19
N GLN A 33 -5.97 -5.42 -12.22
CA GLN A 33 -7.01 -4.64 -11.55
C GLN A 33 -6.42 -3.37 -10.91
N VAL A 34 -7.22 -2.29 -10.86
CA VAL A 34 -6.86 -1.02 -10.22
C VAL A 34 -6.24 -1.30 -8.86
N GLY A 35 -5.05 -0.75 -8.62
CA GLY A 35 -4.38 -0.80 -7.32
C GLY A 35 -3.96 0.59 -6.91
N SER A 36 -3.44 0.71 -5.71
CA SER A 36 -3.05 2.00 -5.14
C SER A 36 -1.59 2.00 -4.70
N ALA A 37 -0.97 3.17 -4.75
CA ALA A 37 0.43 3.36 -4.38
C ALA A 37 0.63 4.72 -3.71
N VAL A 38 1.61 4.79 -2.82
CA VAL A 38 2.12 6.05 -2.28
C VAL A 38 3.09 6.64 -3.30
N ILE A 39 2.99 7.93 -3.59
CA ILE A 39 3.81 8.65 -4.56
C ILE A 39 4.60 9.76 -3.87
N GLY A 40 5.88 9.87 -4.25
CA GLY A 40 6.80 10.90 -3.75
C GLY A 40 7.53 10.54 -2.45
N CYS A 41 7.32 9.34 -1.90
CA CYS A 41 7.90 8.91 -0.62
C CYS A 41 9.28 8.31 -0.65
N SER A 42 9.97 8.52 0.47
CA SER A 42 11.21 7.84 0.78
C SER A 42 10.89 6.38 1.10
N PRO A 43 11.68 5.40 0.64
CA PRO A 43 11.47 3.99 0.96
C PRO A 43 11.35 3.70 2.47
N GLU A 44 12.04 4.48 3.31
CA GLU A 44 12.02 4.36 4.77
C GLU A 44 10.65 4.75 5.34
N PHE A 45 9.93 5.67 4.71
CA PHE A 45 8.59 6.09 5.12
C PHE A 45 7.60 4.95 4.91
N ASP A 46 7.59 4.36 3.70
CA ASP A 46 6.76 3.20 3.38
C ASP A 46 7.04 2.03 4.31
N LEU A 47 8.34 1.71 4.50
CA LEU A 47 8.75 0.63 5.39
C LEU A 47 8.27 0.87 6.83
N ALA A 48 8.43 2.09 7.35
CA ALA A 48 8.03 2.44 8.70
C ALA A 48 6.51 2.34 8.90
N ILE A 49 5.73 2.88 7.96
CA ILE A 49 4.27 2.91 8.03
C ILE A 49 3.67 1.51 7.87
N TYR A 50 4.17 0.70 6.92
CA TYR A 50 3.72 -0.68 6.76
C TYR A 50 4.08 -1.53 7.98
N SER A 51 5.28 -1.36 8.54
CA SER A 51 5.70 -2.06 9.76
C SER A 51 4.82 -1.68 10.95
N LEU A 52 4.59 -0.38 11.17
CA LEU A 52 3.72 0.13 12.23
C LEU A 52 2.31 -0.47 12.12
N CYS A 53 1.71 -0.39 10.94
CA CYS A 53 0.35 -0.87 10.71
C CYS A 53 0.22 -2.38 10.83
N TYR A 54 1.23 -3.14 10.40
CA TYR A 54 1.25 -4.59 10.58
C TYR A 54 1.35 -4.98 12.06
N ILE A 55 2.20 -4.30 12.84
CA ILE A 55 2.35 -4.56 14.28
C ILE A 55 1.07 -4.16 15.02
N ALA A 56 0.50 -3.00 14.71
CA ALA A 56 -0.63 -2.45 15.45
C ALA A 56 -1.99 -3.06 15.06
N ARG A 57 -2.17 -3.42 13.77
CA ARG A 57 -3.46 -3.82 13.17
C ARG A 57 -3.26 -4.90 12.07
N PRO A 58 -2.66 -6.06 12.38
CA PRO A 58 -2.39 -7.09 11.37
C PRO A 58 -3.69 -7.57 10.70
N GLY A 59 -3.71 -7.60 9.37
CA GLY A 59 -4.86 -8.09 8.59
C GLY A 59 -6.08 -7.17 8.57
N LYS A 60 -6.01 -5.98 9.17
CA LYS A 60 -7.12 -5.01 9.25
C LYS A 60 -6.69 -3.67 8.65
N HIS A 61 -7.68 -2.86 8.29
CA HIS A 61 -7.44 -1.47 7.94
C HIS A 61 -6.81 -0.72 9.13
N CYS A 62 -5.64 -0.16 8.87
CA CYS A 62 -4.90 0.70 9.78
C CYS A 62 -5.14 2.15 9.37
N TYR A 63 -5.88 2.87 10.19
CA TYR A 63 -6.22 4.28 9.97
C TYR A 63 -5.16 5.16 10.63
N LEU A 64 -4.55 6.05 9.85
CA LEU A 64 -3.52 6.98 10.26
C LEU A 64 -3.94 8.41 9.90
N SER A 65 -3.38 9.39 10.61
CA SER A 65 -3.48 10.79 10.23
C SER A 65 -2.10 11.33 9.87
N LEU A 66 -1.96 11.87 8.66
CA LEU A 66 -0.75 12.48 8.14
C LEU A 66 -1.06 13.91 7.71
N GLY A 67 -0.48 14.89 8.39
CA GLY A 67 -0.76 16.30 8.11
C GLY A 67 -2.24 16.67 8.25
N GLY A 68 -2.98 15.98 9.11
CA GLY A 68 -4.42 16.18 9.31
C GLY A 68 -5.33 15.46 8.30
N GLN A 69 -4.77 14.79 7.30
CA GLN A 69 -5.51 13.99 6.32
C GLN A 69 -5.44 12.49 6.67
N GLN A 70 -6.46 11.74 6.30
CA GLN A 70 -6.56 10.32 6.64
C GLN A 70 -5.83 9.44 5.62
N LEU A 71 -4.88 8.63 6.10
CA LEU A 71 -4.27 7.56 5.32
C LEU A 71 -4.76 6.20 5.84
N ILE A 72 -5.16 5.31 4.94
CA ILE A 72 -5.52 3.94 5.28
C ILE A 72 -4.48 3.00 4.68
N ILE A 73 -3.92 2.12 5.51
CA ILE A 73 -3.03 1.06 5.08
C ILE A 73 -3.70 -0.29 5.29
N GLN A 74 -3.62 -1.15 4.28
CA GLN A 74 -3.93 -2.57 4.42
C GLN A 74 -2.61 -3.35 4.51
N THR A 75 -2.51 -4.26 5.47
CA THR A 75 -1.41 -5.23 5.57
C THR A 75 -1.98 -6.64 5.65
N TYR A 76 -1.26 -7.60 5.11
CA TYR A 76 -1.61 -9.02 5.21
C TYR A 76 -0.58 -9.78 6.01
N THR A 77 -1.03 -10.83 6.70
CA THR A 77 -0.12 -11.75 7.38
C THR A 77 0.21 -12.91 6.45
N TRP A 78 1.49 -13.13 6.23
CA TRP A 78 2.00 -14.35 5.64
C TRP A 78 2.16 -15.40 6.74
N ASN A 79 1.30 -16.43 6.71
CA ASN A 79 1.27 -17.51 7.69
C ASN A 79 2.04 -18.77 7.24
N ASN A 80 2.76 -18.73 6.12
CA ASN A 80 3.43 -19.93 5.61
C ASN A 80 4.58 -20.36 6.53
N SER A 81 4.64 -21.66 6.82
CA SER A 81 5.58 -22.30 7.74
C SER A 81 7.01 -22.44 7.21
N SER A 82 7.27 -22.11 5.94
CA SER A 82 8.60 -22.26 5.32
C SER A 82 9.73 -21.51 6.04
N TYR A 83 9.41 -20.46 6.81
CA TYR A 83 10.38 -19.66 7.56
C TYR A 83 10.36 -19.92 9.09
N GLY A 84 9.74 -21.02 9.54
CA GLY A 84 9.91 -21.59 10.89
C GLY A 84 8.89 -21.17 11.97
N ASP A 85 8.80 -22.02 13.01
CA ASP A 85 8.24 -21.84 14.37
C ASP A 85 6.90 -21.11 14.55
N GLY A 86 6.02 -21.13 13.55
CA GLY A 86 4.71 -20.46 13.66
C GLY A 86 4.81 -18.94 13.76
N LYS A 87 5.96 -18.36 13.36
CA LYS A 87 6.15 -16.91 13.30
C LYS A 87 5.24 -16.31 12.22
N LYS A 88 4.73 -15.11 12.49
CA LYS A 88 3.91 -14.34 11.57
C LYS A 88 4.77 -13.28 10.91
N PHE A 89 4.73 -13.25 9.58
CA PHE A 89 5.46 -12.27 8.78
C PHE A 89 4.51 -11.34 8.06
N ILE A 90 4.96 -10.12 7.80
CA ILE A 90 4.23 -9.21 6.92
C ILE A 90 4.27 -9.78 5.50
N GLY A 91 3.10 -9.86 4.87
CA GLY A 91 2.92 -10.16 3.45
C GLY A 91 2.80 -8.86 2.66
N SER A 92 1.87 -8.82 1.71
CA SER A 92 1.58 -7.59 0.96
C SER A 92 1.08 -6.48 1.89
N ALA A 93 1.53 -5.25 1.62
CA ALA A 93 1.07 -4.04 2.26
C ALA A 93 0.92 -2.94 1.20
N TYR A 94 -0.13 -2.13 1.30
CA TYR A 94 -0.40 -1.05 0.35
C TYR A 94 -1.38 -0.02 0.96
N PRO A 95 -1.34 1.25 0.51
CA PRO A 95 -2.36 2.22 0.89
C PRO A 95 -3.69 1.86 0.25
N VAL A 96 -4.82 2.12 0.89
CA VAL A 96 -6.14 1.93 0.30
C VAL A 96 -6.57 3.25 -0.36
N SER A 97 -6.79 3.24 -1.68
CA SER A 97 -7.50 4.34 -2.35
C SER A 97 -8.98 4.24 -2.01
N MET A 98 -9.54 5.29 -1.41
CA MET A 98 -10.98 5.36 -1.14
C MET A 98 -11.72 5.58 -2.46
N TYR A 99 -12.73 4.75 -2.73
CA TYR A 99 -13.79 5.05 -3.69
C TYR A 99 -14.95 5.72 -2.94
#